data_AF-A0A849RLK0-F1
#
_entry.id   AF-A0A849RLK0-F1
#
_cell.length_a   1.000
_cell.length_b   1.000
_cell.length_c   1.000
_cell.angle_alpha   90.00
_cell.angle_beta   90.00
_cell.angle_gamma   90.00
#
_symmetry.space_group_name_H-M   'P 1'
#
loop_
_entity.id
_entity.type
_entity.pdbx_description
1 polymer ?
#
loop_
_entity_poly.entity_id
_entity_poly.type
_entity_poly.pdbx_seq_one_letter_code
_entity_poly.pdbx_strand_id
1 'polypeptide(L)' 'MIYQMMPERREGPVDPMPKAPSPSEEGGGPRRPDTGSPDKDSLMKRMKKVDPKQAERYRQRTGE' A
#
# COMPACT_ATOMS: atom_id res chain seq x y z
N MET A 1 14.65 40.86 10.69
CA MET A 1 14.06 39.68 10.05
C MET A 1 14.83 38.47 10.51
N ILE A 2 14.25 37.68 11.42
CA ILE A 2 14.85 36.44 11.91
C ILE A 2 14.55 35.34 10.89
N TYR A 3 15.54 34.94 10.11
CA TYR A 3 15.44 33.77 9.24
C TYR A 3 15.46 32.54 10.13
N GLN A 4 14.27 32.00 10.41
CA GLN A 4 14.10 30.70 11.04
C GLN A 4 14.75 29.66 10.13
N MET A 5 15.96 29.21 10.48
CA MET A 5 16.59 28.04 9.86
C MET A 5 15.67 26.84 10.07
N MET A 6 14.98 26.40 9.02
CA MET A 6 14.29 25.11 9.04
C MET A 6 15.35 24.01 9.23
N PRO A 7 15.16 23.06 10.17
CA PRO A 7 16.11 21.98 10.33
C PRO A 7 16.17 21.17 9.04
N GLU A 8 17.38 21.00 8.54
CA GLU A 8 17.70 20.22 7.36
C GLU A 8 17.10 18.82 7.54
N ARG A 9 16.22 18.41 6.61
CA ARG A 9 15.62 17.08 6.66
C ARG A 9 16.74 16.08 6.50
N ARG A 10 17.12 15.40 7.58
CA ARG A 10 18.00 14.24 7.49
C ARG A 10 17.31 13.19 6.63
N GLU A 11 17.85 12.96 5.44
CA GLU A 11 17.47 11.82 4.62
C GLU A 11 17.81 10.56 5.42
N GLY A 12 16.78 9.88 5.91
CA GLY A 12 16.94 8.56 6.52
C GLY A 12 17.55 7.59 5.51
N PRO A 13 18.17 6.49 5.96
CA PRO A 13 18.77 5.50 5.07
C PRO A 13 17.79 5.12 3.97
N VAL A 14 18.20 5.36 2.73
CA VAL A 14 17.46 4.95 1.53
C VAL A 14 17.20 3.46 1.63
N ASP A 15 15.95 3.05 1.42
CA ASP A 15 15.57 1.64 1.40
C ASP A 15 16.46 0.91 0.37
N PRO A 16 17.26 -0.09 0.76
CA PRO A 16 18.15 -0.80 -0.15
C PRO A 16 17.39 -1.58 -1.22
N MET A 17 16.07 -1.73 -1.08
CA MET A 17 15.22 -2.38 -2.07
C MET A 17 14.37 -1.34 -2.82
N PRO A 18 14.74 -0.95 -4.05
CA PRO A 18 13.81 -0.20 -4.90
C PRO A 18 12.53 -1.03 -5.07
N LYS A 19 11.36 -0.40 -4.89
CA LYS A 19 10.05 -1.04 -5.12
C LYS A 19 10.11 -1.67 -6.52
N ALA A 20 9.95 -2.99 -6.59
CA ALA A 20 9.91 -3.69 -7.87
C ALA A 20 8.89 -3.00 -8.78
N PRO A 21 9.21 -2.76 -10.06
CA PRO A 21 8.24 -2.21 -11.00
C PRO A 21 6.98 -3.08 -10.92
N SER A 22 5.82 -2.44 -10.77
CA SER A 22 4.55 -3.13 -10.93
C SER A 22 4.62 -3.96 -12.21
N PRO A 23 4.20 -5.23 -12.22
CA PRO A 23 4.30 -6.06 -13.41
C PRO A 23 3.55 -5.35 -14.53
N SER A 24 4.31 -4.81 -15.49
CA SER A 24 3.74 -4.21 -16.69
C SER A 24 2.91 -5.27 -17.39
N GLU A 25 1.71 -4.89 -17.82
CA GLU A 25 0.76 -5.74 -18.55
C GLU A 25 1.26 -6.11 -19.98
N GLU A 26 2.50 -5.80 -20.30
CA GLU A 26 3.06 -5.74 -21.65
C GLU A 26 4.21 -6.75 -21.84
N GLY A 27 4.06 -7.95 -21.29
CA GLY A 27 5.08 -9.00 -21.37
C GLY A 27 4.51 -10.41 -21.34
N GLY A 28 4.06 -10.90 -22.51
CA GLY A 28 4.16 -12.29 -23.01
C GLY A 28 3.89 -13.51 -22.10
N GLY A 29 3.30 -13.36 -20.91
CA GLY A 29 2.91 -14.45 -20.03
C GLY A 29 1.38 -14.57 -19.95
N PRO A 30 0.85 -15.72 -19.46
CA PRO A 30 -0.58 -15.84 -19.20
C PRO A 30 -1.02 -14.67 -18.34
N ARG A 31 -2.01 -13.91 -18.84
CA ARG A 31 -2.59 -12.79 -18.10
C ARG A 31 -2.99 -13.30 -16.72
N ARG A 32 -2.70 -12.50 -15.69
CA ARG A 32 -3.27 -12.76 -14.37
C ARG A 32 -4.77 -12.93 -14.57
N PRO A 33 -5.39 -13.98 -13.98
CA PRO A 33 -6.83 -14.13 -14.07
C PRO A 33 -7.45 -12.81 -13.62
N ASP A 34 -8.50 -12.38 -14.31
CA ASP A 34 -9.37 -11.28 -13.88
C ASP A 34 -10.09 -11.73 -12.61
N THR A 35 -9.35 -11.83 -11.51
CA THR A 35 -9.89 -11.80 -10.18
C THR A 35 -10.33 -10.36 -10.00
N GLY A 36 -11.50 -10.02 -10.56
CA GLY A 36 -12.14 -8.72 -10.37
C GLY A 36 -11.98 -8.38 -8.90
N SER A 37 -11.16 -7.36 -8.63
CA SER A 37 -10.62 -7.14 -7.29
C SER A 37 -11.83 -7.07 -6.37
N PRO A 38 -12.03 -8.06 -5.51
CA PRO A 38 -13.30 -8.25 -4.84
C PRO A 38 -13.58 -6.95 -4.10
N ASP A 39 -14.71 -6.30 -4.42
CA ASP A 39 -15.04 -4.92 -4.02
C ASP A 39 -14.49 -4.60 -2.63
N LYS A 40 -13.93 -3.41 -2.40
CA LYS A 40 -13.26 -3.07 -1.13
C LYS A 40 -14.13 -3.38 0.11
N ASP A 41 -15.45 -3.21 -0.02
CA ASP A 41 -16.44 -3.64 0.97
C ASP A 41 -16.44 -5.15 1.24
N SER A 42 -16.28 -5.96 0.20
CA SER A 42 -16.12 -7.42 0.29
C SER A 42 -14.78 -7.84 0.89
N LEU A 43 -13.72 -7.04 0.74
CA LEU A 43 -12.44 -7.29 1.41
C LEU A 43 -12.58 -7.07 2.92
N MET A 44 -13.08 -5.90 3.35
CA MET A 44 -13.27 -5.59 4.78
C MET A 44 -14.20 -6.60 5.46
N LYS A 45 -15.28 -7.01 4.78
CA LYS A 45 -16.21 -8.04 5.29
C LYS A 45 -15.52 -9.39 5.47
N ARG A 46 -14.69 -9.83 4.53
CA ARG A 46 -13.93 -11.08 4.64
C ARG A 46 -12.83 -11.00 5.69
N MET A 47 -12.12 -9.87 5.76
CA MET A 47 -11.12 -9.62 6.80
C MET A 47 -11.78 -9.69 8.18
N LYS A 48 -12.92 -9.04 8.39
CA LYS A 48 -13.62 -9.08 9.69
C LYS A 48 -14.05 -10.49 10.10
N LYS A 49 -14.40 -11.34 9.12
CA LYS A 49 -14.76 -12.76 9.36
C LYS A 49 -13.55 -13.61 9.74
N VAL A 50 -12.38 -13.34 9.17
CA VAL A 50 -11.14 -14.09 9.43
C VAL A 50 -10.44 -13.56 10.68
N ASP A 51 -10.24 -12.25 10.75
CA ASP A 51 -9.66 -11.52 11.88
C ASP A 51 -10.21 -10.07 11.95
N PRO A 52 -11.05 -9.78 12.96
CA PRO A 52 -11.62 -8.44 13.14
C PRO A 52 -10.58 -7.37 13.47
N LYS A 53 -9.47 -7.71 14.16
CA LYS A 53 -8.43 -6.74 14.51
C LYS A 53 -7.60 -6.33 13.29
N GLN A 54 -7.37 -7.28 12.38
CA GLN A 54 -6.65 -7.00 11.14
C GLN A 54 -7.47 -6.10 10.20
N ALA A 55 -8.79 -6.31 10.13
CA ALA A 55 -9.69 -5.41 9.37
C ALA A 55 -9.59 -3.97 9.90
N GLU A 56 -9.63 -3.79 11.22
CA GLU A 56 -9.54 -2.49 11.87
C GLU A 56 -8.20 -1.79 11.62
N ARG A 57 -7.08 -2.50 11.78
CA ARG A 57 -5.74 -1.98 11.47
C ARG A 57 -5.60 -1.57 10.01
N TYR A 58 -6.18 -2.35 9.09
CA TYR A 58 -6.12 -2.06 7.67
C TYR A 58 -6.94 -0.80 7.33
N ARG A 59 -8.14 -0.62 7.90
CA ARG A 59 -8.90 0.65 7.79
C ARG A 59 -8.11 1.84 8.27
N GLN A 60 -7.52 1.75 9.47
CA GLN A 60 -6.72 2.85 10.04
C GLN A 60 -5.50 3.19 9.18
N ARG A 61 -4.87 2.19 8.57
CA ARG A 61 -3.66 2.37 7.74
C ARG A 61 -3.97 2.89 6.34
N THR A 62 -5.05 2.41 5.72
CA THR A 62 -5.36 2.67 4.31
C THR A 62 -6.38 3.79 4.10
N GLY A 63 -7.15 4.13 5.13
CA GLY A 63 -8.26 5.08 5.03
C GLY A 63 -9.47 4.53 4.27
N GLU A 64 -9.49 3.23 3.99
CA GLU A 64 -10.63 2.50 3.43
C GLU A 64 -11.72 2.19 4.49
#